data_AF-H2AM92-F1
#
_entry.id   AF-H2AM92-F1
#
_cell.length_a   1.000
_cell.length_b   1.000
_cell.length_c   1.000
_cell.angle_alpha   90.00
_cell.angle_beta   90.00
_cell.angle_gamma   90.00
#
_symmetry.space_group_name_H-M   'P 1'
#
loop_
_entity.id
_entity.type
_entity.pdbx_description
1 polymer ?
#
loop_
_entity_poly.entity_id
_entity_poly.type
_entity_poly.pdbx_seq_one_letter_code
_entity_poly.pdbx_strand_id
1 'polypeptide(L)'
;MQPQYVRERLDSLECIDLKLCTMLKEASQVVFTFSEIKKGNVDLKRQFENHVKGFYNNLEEATIRLRNEIKLLDENTGTRLLPISVNKKNLGQDEEKLAEQVTLLANVLQDVKNEASTEPLMKDEDEDVLMDG
;
A
#
# COMPACT_ATOMS: atom_id res chain seq x y z
N MET A 1 -3.27 -0.54 -6.03
CA MET A 1 -2.52 0.63 -5.51
C MET A 1 -2.90 0.84 -4.04
N GLN A 2 -1.94 1.04 -3.14
CA GLN A 2 -2.27 1.29 -1.73
C GLN A 2 -2.94 2.68 -1.55
N PRO A 3 -3.96 2.81 -0.67
CA PRO A 3 -4.63 4.08 -0.40
C PRO A 3 -3.62 5.16 0.03
N GLN A 4 -3.85 6.41 -0.39
CA GLN A 4 -2.95 7.53 -0.09
C GLN A 4 -2.74 7.73 1.41
N TYR A 5 -3.81 7.58 2.21
CA TYR A 5 -3.75 7.60 3.66
C TYR A 5 -2.75 6.57 4.24
N VAL A 6 -2.73 5.35 3.70
CA VAL A 6 -1.83 4.28 4.18
C VAL A 6 -0.37 4.60 3.85
N ARG A 7 -0.10 5.23 2.70
CA ARG A 7 1.24 5.70 2.33
C ARG A 7 1.75 6.78 3.29
N GLU A 8 0.94 7.79 3.58
CA GLU A 8 1.31 8.85 4.52
C GLU A 8 1.59 8.32 5.94
N ARG A 9 0.91 7.26 6.36
CA ARG A 9 1.18 6.58 7.63
C ARG A 9 2.47 5.76 7.59
N LEU A 10 2.74 5.05 6.49
CA LEU A 10 4.01 4.34 6.29
C LEU A 10 5.21 5.30 6.27
N ASP A 11 5.08 6.44 5.60
CA ASP A 11 6.12 7.49 5.57
C ASP A 11 6.35 8.09 6.98
N SER A 12 5.27 8.25 7.76
CA SER A 12 5.35 8.66 9.16
C SER A 12 6.10 7.63 10.02
N LEU A 13 5.87 6.34 9.77
CA LEU A 13 6.56 5.25 10.46
C LEU A 13 8.04 5.18 10.09
N GLU A 14 8.37 5.33 8.80
CA GLU A 14 9.76 5.42 8.33
C GLU A 14 10.49 6.62 8.96
N CYS A 15 9.82 7.76 9.11
CA CYS A 15 10.37 8.92 9.81
C CYS A 15 10.71 8.62 11.28
N ILE A 16 9.89 7.82 11.96
CA ILE A 16 10.16 7.37 13.34
C ILE A 16 11.41 6.46 13.37
N ASP A 17 11.54 5.52 12.44
CA ASP A 17 12.69 4.62 12.36
C ASP A 17 14.01 5.37 12.11
N LEU A 18 13.98 6.37 11.22
CA LEU A 18 15.12 7.26 11.00
C LEU A 18 15.50 8.05 12.26
N LYS A 19 14.50 8.43 13.08
CA LYS A 19 14.72 9.13 14.33
C LYS A 19 15.34 8.21 15.40
N LEU A 20 14.92 6.94 15.46
CA LEU A 20 15.55 5.92 16.31
C LEU A 20 17.00 5.63 15.89
N CYS A 21 17.28 5.58 14.58
CA CYS A 21 18.66 5.49 14.07
C CYS A 21 19.51 6.69 14.49
N THR A 22 18.93 7.89 14.51
CA THR A 22 19.62 9.12 14.92
C THR A 22 19.91 9.10 16.41
N MET A 23 18.96 8.64 17.23
CA MET A 23 19.15 8.43 18.67
C MET A 23 20.31 7.47 18.98
N LEU A 24 20.44 6.38 18.22
CA LEU A 24 21.58 5.46 18.32
C LEU A 24 22.92 6.14 18.01
N LYS A 25 22.95 7.03 17.01
CA LYS A 25 24.15 7.82 16.69
C LYS A 25 24.49 8.81 17.80
N GLU A 26 23.49 9.47 18.37
CA GLU A 26 23.67 10.38 19.51
C GLU A 26 24.19 9.63 20.74
N ALA A 27 23.67 8.43 21.05
CA ALA A 27 24.19 7.60 22.14
C ALA A 27 25.68 7.25 21.95
N SER A 28 26.09 6.93 20.72
CA SER A 28 27.51 6.70 20.40
C SER A 28 28.37 7.94 20.68
N GLN A 29 27.88 9.14 20.31
CA GLN A 29 28.55 10.41 20.60
C GLN A 29 28.60 10.72 22.10
N VAL A 30 27.55 10.40 22.86
CA VAL A 30 27.52 10.53 24.33
C VAL A 30 28.60 9.66 24.98
N VAL A 31 28.75 8.40 24.56
CA VAL A 31 29.79 7.49 25.08
C VAL A 31 31.20 7.97 24.73
N PHE A 32 31.38 8.46 23.50
CA PHE A 32 32.66 9.03 23.06
C PHE A 32 33.03 10.29 23.86
N THR A 33 32.13 11.27 23.94
CA THR A 33 32.36 12.52 24.68
C THR A 33 32.56 12.27 26.17
N PHE A 34 31.84 11.31 26.77
CA PHE A 34 32.08 10.88 28.16
C PHE A 34 33.50 10.33 28.38
N SER A 35 33.99 9.53 27.42
CA SER A 35 35.35 8.97 27.48
C SER A 35 36.42 10.05 27.43
N GLU A 36 36.21 11.09 26.62
CA GLU A 36 37.13 12.24 26.52
C GLU A 36 37.07 13.17 27.74
N ILE A 37 35.88 13.37 28.32
CA ILE A 37 35.73 14.09 29.59
C ILE A 37 36.50 13.37 30.72
N LYS A 38 36.41 12.04 30.78
CA LYS A 38 37.13 11.23 31.78
C LYS A 38 38.66 11.32 31.64
N LYS A 39 39.16 11.61 30.44
CA LYS A 39 40.59 11.85 30.16
C LYS A 39 41.06 13.26 30.55
N GLY A 40 40.16 14.13 31.04
CA GLY A 40 40.48 15.47 31.52
C GLY A 40 40.09 16.61 30.57
N ASN A 41 39.41 16.32 29.45
CA ASN A 41 38.97 17.35 28.50
C ASN A 41 37.62 17.96 28.92
N VAL A 42 37.66 18.98 29.79
CA VAL A 42 36.49 19.60 30.42
C VAL A 42 35.64 20.42 29.44
N ASP A 43 36.23 20.88 28.33
CA ASP A 43 35.54 21.69 27.31
C ASP A 43 34.41 20.92 26.59
N LEU A 44 34.48 19.58 26.60
CA LEU A 44 33.46 18.71 26.03
C LEU A 44 32.24 18.50 26.93
N LYS A 45 32.26 18.99 28.18
CA LYS A 45 31.14 18.84 29.12
C LYS A 45 29.84 19.45 28.60
N ARG A 46 29.93 20.63 27.97
CA ARG A 46 28.76 21.29 27.36
C ARG A 46 28.23 20.51 26.16
N GLN A 47 29.10 19.87 25.38
CA GLN A 47 28.70 19.03 24.25
C GLN A 47 28.02 17.75 24.76
N PHE A 48 28.57 17.11 25.78
CA PHE A 48 27.96 15.96 26.43
C PHE A 48 26.56 16.26 26.97
N GLU A 49 26.38 17.36 27.71
CA GLU A 49 25.06 17.78 28.21
C GLU A 49 24.06 18.01 27.06
N ASN A 50 24.51 18.61 25.95
CA ASN A 50 23.69 18.80 24.77
C ASN A 50 23.31 17.47 24.08
N HIS A 51 24.27 16.54 23.93
CA HIS A 51 24.01 15.23 23.33
C HIS A 51 23.10 14.36 24.19
N VAL A 52 23.26 14.40 25.51
CA VAL A 52 22.39 13.68 26.45
C VAL A 52 20.97 14.26 26.39
N LYS A 53 20.83 15.58 26.39
CA LYS A 53 19.52 16.24 26.26
C LYS A 53 18.86 15.92 24.91
N GLY A 54 19.63 15.94 23.82
CA GLY A 54 19.19 15.55 22.48
C GLY A 54 18.67 14.11 22.45
N PHE A 55 19.44 13.18 23.03
CA PHE A 55 19.07 11.76 23.12
C PHE A 55 17.74 11.55 23.83
N TYR A 56 17.56 12.13 25.02
CA TYR A 56 16.31 11.98 25.78
C TYR A 56 15.11 12.65 25.09
N ASN A 57 15.30 13.83 24.50
CA ASN A 57 14.24 14.51 23.74
C ASN A 57 13.82 13.70 22.50
N ASN A 58 14.79 13.16 21.76
CA ASN A 58 14.52 12.33 20.59
C ASN A 58 13.83 11.01 20.98
N LEU A 59 14.20 10.42 22.12
CA LEU A 59 13.53 9.23 22.66
C LEU A 59 12.09 9.52 23.04
N GLU A 60 11.83 10.63 23.76
CA GLU A 60 10.48 11.04 24.13
C GLU A 60 9.62 11.29 22.89
N GLU A 61 10.13 12.06 21.94
CA GLU A 61 9.43 12.37 20.70
C GLU A 61 9.13 11.10 19.87
N ALA A 62 10.11 10.22 19.71
CA ALA A 62 9.92 8.95 18.99
C ALA A 62 8.87 8.07 19.69
N THR A 63 8.93 7.95 21.02
CA THR A 63 8.00 7.11 21.80
C THR A 63 6.57 7.65 21.73
N ILE A 64 6.39 8.98 21.83
CA ILE A 64 5.07 9.61 21.70
C ILE A 64 4.51 9.41 20.28
N ARG A 65 5.33 9.63 19.24
CA ARG A 65 4.92 9.44 17.84
C ARG A 65 4.52 8.00 17.57
N LEU A 66 5.30 7.02 18.03
CA LEU A 66 5.02 5.60 17.87
C LEU A 66 3.73 5.21 18.61
N ARG A 67 3.53 5.72 19.82
CA ARG A 67 2.30 5.50 20.59
C ARG A 67 1.07 6.09 19.90
N ASN A 68 1.19 7.28 19.32
CA ASN A 68 0.09 7.91 18.57
C ASN A 68 -0.21 7.14 17.29
N GLU A 69 0.81 6.66 16.59
CA GLU A 69 0.64 5.84 15.38
C GLU A 69 0.00 4.49 15.69
N ILE A 70 0.35 3.85 16.81
CA ILE A 70 -0.33 2.63 17.30
C ILE A 70 -1.81 2.91 17.61
N LYS A 71 -2.11 4.04 18.29
CA LYS A 71 -3.51 4.43 18.53
C LYS A 71 -4.29 4.65 17.25
N LEU A 72 -3.70 5.33 16.27
CA LEU A 72 -4.31 5.54 14.96
C LEU A 72 -4.50 4.23 14.22
N LEU A 73 -3.56 3.28 14.32
CA LEU A 73 -3.70 1.93 13.80
C LEU A 73 -4.85 1.19 14.47
N ASP A 74 -4.97 1.23 15.80
CA ASP A 74 -6.07 0.59 16.54
C ASP A 74 -7.44 1.21 16.19
N GLU A 75 -7.52 2.53 16.05
CA GLU A 75 -8.74 3.24 15.61
C GLU A 75 -9.12 2.91 14.16
N ASN A 76 -8.14 2.70 13.28
CA ASN A 76 -8.37 2.29 11.89
C ASN A 76 -8.56 0.77 11.73
N THR A 77 -8.18 -0.03 12.73
CA THR A 77 -8.37 -1.49 12.72
C THR A 77 -9.80 -1.81 13.13
N GLY A 78 -10.64 -2.17 12.16
CA GLY A 78 -12.08 -2.42 12.37
C GLY A 78 -12.97 -1.33 11.78
N THR A 79 -12.41 -0.16 11.46
CA THR A 79 -13.01 0.77 10.51
C THR A 79 -12.61 0.34 9.10
N ARG A 80 -13.49 0.53 8.09
CA ARG A 80 -13.43 0.02 6.70
C ARG A 80 -12.09 0.18 5.90
N LEU A 81 -11.03 0.76 6.47
CA LEU A 81 -9.77 1.13 5.81
C LEU A 81 -8.66 0.08 5.94
N LEU A 82 -8.54 -0.62 7.07
CA LEU A 82 -7.56 -1.69 7.24
C LEU A 82 -8.26 -3.02 7.48
N PRO A 83 -7.92 -4.09 6.73
CA PRO A 83 -8.46 -5.41 6.99
C PRO A 83 -8.21 -5.76 8.46
N ILE A 84 -9.24 -6.30 9.13
CA ILE A 84 -9.10 -6.92 10.45
C ILE A 84 -7.88 -7.84 10.41
N SER A 85 -7.08 -7.85 11.47
CA SER A 85 -5.90 -8.71 11.61
C SER A 85 -6.21 -10.17 11.28
N VAL A 86 -6.05 -10.53 10.03
CA VAL A 86 -6.08 -11.89 9.52
C VAL A 86 -5.12 -11.94 8.35
N ASN A 87 -4.15 -12.86 8.47
CA ASN A 87 -3.14 -13.28 7.50
C ASN A 87 -3.36 -12.79 6.06
N LYS A 88 -2.29 -12.33 5.40
CA LYS A 88 -2.25 -12.04 3.95
C LYS A 88 -2.93 -13.19 3.18
N LYS A 89 -4.20 -13.02 2.81
CA LYS A 89 -4.93 -13.91 1.91
C LYS A 89 -4.64 -13.51 0.47
N ASN A 90 -4.78 -14.45 -0.46
CA ASN A 90 -4.60 -14.19 -1.88
C ASN A 90 -5.72 -13.29 -2.41
N LEU A 91 -5.49 -11.98 -2.42
CA LEU A 91 -6.45 -10.99 -2.94
C LEU A 91 -6.71 -11.10 -4.45
N GLY A 92 -5.86 -11.79 -5.22
CA GLY A 92 -5.93 -11.82 -6.69
C GLY A 92 -6.95 -12.80 -7.27
N GLN A 93 -7.39 -13.80 -6.50
CA GLN A 93 -8.24 -14.87 -7.03
C GLN A 93 -9.63 -14.38 -7.44
N ASP A 94 -10.17 -13.40 -6.73
CA ASP A 94 -11.52 -12.91 -6.96
C ASP A 94 -11.58 -12.01 -8.21
N GLU A 95 -10.59 -11.13 -8.38
CA GLU A 95 -10.46 -10.29 -9.58
C GLU A 95 -10.19 -11.12 -10.83
N GLU A 96 -9.33 -12.15 -10.73
CA GLU A 96 -9.00 -13.04 -11.84
C GLU A 96 -10.24 -13.80 -12.35
N LYS A 97 -11.00 -14.41 -11.43
CA LYS A 97 -12.24 -15.13 -11.78
C LYS A 97 -13.31 -14.20 -12.35
N LEU A 98 -13.44 -12.98 -11.82
CA LEU A 98 -14.39 -12.00 -12.34
C LEU A 98 -13.99 -11.54 -13.74
N ALA A 99 -12.71 -11.27 -13.98
CA ALA A 99 -12.20 -10.88 -15.28
C ALA A 99 -12.41 -11.98 -16.33
N GLU A 100 -12.19 -13.25 -15.97
CA GLU A 100 -12.48 -14.39 -16.83
C GLU A 100 -13.97 -14.46 -17.22
N GLN A 101 -14.87 -14.33 -16.25
CA GLN A 101 -16.31 -14.36 -16.51
C GLN A 101 -16.78 -13.19 -17.37
N VAL A 102 -16.26 -11.99 -17.14
CA VAL A 102 -16.57 -10.80 -17.96
C VAL A 102 -16.06 -10.99 -19.39
N THR A 103 -14.89 -11.59 -19.56
CA THR A 103 -14.32 -11.88 -20.89
C THR A 103 -15.14 -12.92 -21.64
N LEU A 104 -15.53 -14.02 -20.97
CA LEU A 104 -16.43 -15.03 -21.54
C LEU A 104 -17.77 -14.42 -21.95
N LEU A 105 -18.36 -13.58 -21.10
CA LEU A 105 -19.62 -12.91 -21.39
C LEU A 105 -19.50 -11.95 -22.59
N ALA A 106 -18.40 -11.20 -22.68
CA ALA A 106 -18.14 -10.32 -23.81
C ALA A 106 -18.05 -11.09 -25.13
N ASN A 107 -17.39 -12.26 -25.12
CA ASN A 107 -17.27 -13.13 -26.29
C ASN A 107 -18.64 -13.67 -26.73
N VAL A 108 -19.46 -14.18 -25.78
CA VAL A 108 -20.81 -14.67 -26.09
C VAL A 108 -21.70 -13.56 -26.65
N LEU A 109 -21.63 -12.35 -26.10
CA LEU A 109 -22.38 -11.20 -26.63
C LEU A 109 -21.91 -10.80 -28.03
N GLN A 110 -20.64 -10.99 -28.35
CA GLN A 110 -20.08 -10.72 -29.67
C GLN A 110 -20.51 -11.79 -30.69
N ASP A 111 -20.54 -13.06 -30.28
CA ASP A 111 -21.00 -14.18 -31.11
C ASP A 111 -22.49 -14.05 -31.44
N VAL A 112 -23.34 -13.75 -30.45
CA VAL A 112 -24.78 -13.51 -30.66
C VAL A 112 -25.02 -12.32 -31.60
N LYS A 113 -24.18 -11.28 -31.53
CA LYS A 113 -24.26 -10.12 -32.43
C LYS A 113 -23.86 -10.47 -33.87
N ASN A 114 -22.93 -11.41 -34.04
CA ASN A 114 -22.50 -11.92 -35.35
C ASN A 114 -23.53 -12.90 -35.95
N GLU A 115 -24.17 -13.73 -35.14
CA GLU A 115 -25.24 -14.65 -35.57
C GLU A 115 -26.52 -13.90 -35.97
N ALA A 116 -26.89 -12.84 -35.25
CA ALA A 116 -28.01 -11.96 -35.64
C ALA A 116 -27.76 -11.18 -36.94
N SER A 117 -26.51 -11.10 -37.39
CA SER A 117 -26.14 -10.51 -38.68
C SER A 117 -26.13 -11.53 -39.82
N THR A 118 -26.37 -12.82 -39.51
CA THR A 118 -26.19 -13.95 -40.43
C THR A 118 -27.34 -14.95 -40.34
N GLU A 119 -28.59 -14.51 -40.55
CA GLU A 119 -29.65 -15.42 -41.02
C GLU A 119 -29.95 -15.17 -42.51
N PRO A 120 -30.17 -16.24 -43.30
CA PRO A 120 -29.96 -16.26 -44.73
C PRO A 120 -31.23 -15.91 -45.51
N LEU A 121 -31.06 -15.13 -46.59
CA LEU A 121 -32.08 -14.98 -47.63
C LEU A 121 -32.18 -16.29 -48.43
N MET A 122 -32.91 -17.29 -47.93
CA MET A 122 -33.46 -18.34 -48.81
C MET A 122 -34.73 -17.79 -49.45
N LYS A 123 -34.61 -17.33 -50.70
CA LYS A 123 -35.73 -17.19 -51.61
C LYS A 123 -35.94 -18.55 -52.28
N ASP A 124 -36.83 -19.35 -51.71
CA ASP A 124 -37.53 -20.39 -52.45
C ASP A 124 -38.61 -19.69 -53.28
N GLU A 125 -38.43 -19.64 -54.59
CA GLU A 125 -39.54 -19.54 -55.55
C GLU A 125 -39.30 -20.61 -56.62
N ASP A 126 -39.85 -21.80 -56.34
CA ASP A 126 -40.21 -22.78 -57.35
C ASP A 126 -41.48 -22.30 -58.09
N GLU A 127 -41.51 -22.63 -59.39
CA GLU A 127 -42.64 -22.66 -60.33
C GLU A 127 -43.33 -21.33 -60.72
N ASP A 128 -43.09 -20.90 -61.96
CA ASP A 128 -44.13 -21.14 -62.97
C ASP A 128 -43.57 -21.16 -64.41
N VAL A 129 -43.86 -22.28 -65.06
CA VAL A 129 -43.76 -22.51 -66.50
C VAL A 129 -44.73 -21.57 -67.21
N LEU A 130 -44.29 -20.83 -68.23
CA LEU A 130 -45.13 -20.47 -69.37
C LEU A 130 -44.28 -20.09 -70.59
N MET A 131 -44.42 -20.91 -71.64
CA MET A 131 -43.98 -20.63 -73.00
C MET A 131 -44.82 -19.52 -73.64
N ASP A 132 -44.17 -18.68 -74.44
CA ASP A 132 -44.65 -18.09 -75.71
C ASP A 132 -43.55 -17.10 -76.18
N GLY A 133 -43.09 -17.03 -77.42
CA GLY A 133 -43.38 -17.69 -78.69
C GLY A 133 -42.35 -17.22 -79.73
#